data_AF-A0A943CCI9-F1
#
_entry.id   AF-A0A943CCI9-F1
#
_cell.length_a   1.000
_cell.length_b   1.000
_cell.length_c   1.000
_cell.angle_alpha   90.00
_cell.angle_beta   90.00
_cell.angle_gamma   90.00
#
_symmetry.space_group_name_H-M   'P 1'
#
loop_
_entity.id
_entity.type
_entity.pdbx_description
1 polymer ?
#
loop_
_entity_poly.entity_id
_entity_poly.type
_entity_poly.pdbx_seq_one_letter_code
_entity_poly.pdbx_strand_id
1 'polypeptide(L)'
;MYIFICENSPNGILTGVYDAWSLKIEKNCSHADIFLLSEQPDNYELFNEFYTVNPSPIKTEKVASTLRRKLGQDFYDKILSAILAVELSSKKKMDKANAVYQTIVTALHSPHGAKVLEHLGNPYIYRVFELSRATASEAHHLKGFLRFSELKNGILFSRIHPKNNALPILAEHFTNRFPQENFLIYDENHDLAALHRAGSNYILADASGINKELLLELSEREEEFQDLWLTFFESIAIKERTNLPLQAQNIPKRFWNDTVEFKPKQ
;
A
#
# COMPACT_ATOMS: atom_id res chain seq x y z
N MET A 1 11.75 -27.86 9.24
CA MET A 1 10.97 -26.60 9.24
C MET A 1 10.16 -26.54 7.94
N TYR A 2 8.94 -26.01 7.96
CA TYR A 2 8.11 -25.88 6.75
C TYR A 2 8.15 -24.42 6.28
N ILE A 3 8.65 -24.20 5.07
CA ILE A 3 8.79 -22.87 4.48
C ILE A 3 7.84 -22.74 3.30
N PHE A 4 6.93 -21.78 3.37
CA PHE A 4 6.03 -21.43 2.29
C PHE A 4 6.57 -20.21 1.54
N ILE A 5 6.84 -20.38 0.25
CA ILE A 5 7.26 -19.30 -0.64
C ILE A 5 5.99 -18.77 -1.31
N CYS A 6 5.64 -17.52 -1.03
CA CYS A 6 4.48 -16.85 -1.58
C CYS A 6 4.90 -15.62 -2.38
N GLU A 7 4.08 -15.28 -3.37
CA GLU A 7 4.21 -14.00 -4.08
C GLU A 7 4.06 -12.82 -3.10
N ASN A 8 4.83 -11.76 -3.35
CA ASN A 8 4.79 -10.51 -2.63
C ASN A 8 3.53 -9.67 -2.98
N SER A 9 2.35 -10.25 -2.75
CA SER A 9 1.05 -9.61 -2.96
C SER A 9 0.09 -9.98 -1.83
N PRO A 10 -0.98 -9.19 -1.59
CA PRO A 10 -2.01 -9.53 -0.61
C PRO A 10 -2.60 -10.93 -0.82
N ASN A 11 -2.84 -11.30 -2.07
CA ASN A 11 -3.37 -12.61 -2.43
C ASN A 11 -2.33 -13.72 -2.19
N GLY A 12 -1.05 -13.48 -2.51
CA GLY A 12 0.02 -14.44 -2.27
C GLY A 12 0.22 -14.74 -0.77
N ILE A 13 0.42 -13.70 0.04
CA ILE A 13 0.70 -13.85 1.47
C ILE A 13 -0.48 -14.48 2.22
N LEU A 14 -1.72 -14.00 1.98
CA LEU A 14 -2.90 -14.55 2.64
C LEU A 14 -3.20 -15.98 2.21
N THR A 15 -2.92 -16.34 0.96
CA THR A 15 -2.99 -17.75 0.52
C THR A 15 -1.94 -18.60 1.24
N GLY A 16 -0.73 -18.08 1.42
CA GLY A 16 0.33 -18.74 2.19
C GLY A 16 -0.08 -18.99 3.64
N VAL A 17 -0.77 -18.04 4.27
CA VAL A 17 -1.31 -18.20 5.63
C VAL A 17 -2.36 -19.33 5.70
N TYR A 18 -3.22 -19.45 4.68
CA TYR A 18 -4.22 -20.52 4.61
C TYR A 18 -3.57 -21.90 4.47
N ASP A 19 -2.60 -22.03 3.56
CA ASP A 19 -1.92 -23.29 3.29
C ASP A 19 -1.05 -23.72 4.47
N ALA A 20 -0.39 -22.76 5.12
CA ALA A 20 0.34 -22.96 6.37
C ALA A 20 -0.56 -23.53 7.49
N TRP A 21 -1.79 -23.02 7.64
CA TRP A 21 -2.73 -23.57 8.61
C TRP A 21 -3.24 -24.96 8.25
N SER A 22 -3.47 -25.20 6.96
CA SER A 22 -3.96 -26.49 6.48
C SER A 22 -2.91 -27.58 6.75
N LEU A 23 -1.65 -27.31 6.43
CA LEU A 23 -0.53 -28.21 6.72
C LEU A 23 -0.33 -28.41 8.23
N LYS A 24 -0.55 -27.37 9.04
CA LYS A 24 -0.54 -27.49 10.50
C LYS A 24 -1.56 -28.50 11.00
N ILE A 25 -2.76 -28.53 10.42
CA ILE A 25 -3.82 -29.47 10.80
C ILE A 25 -3.47 -30.88 10.34
N GLU A 26 -2.95 -31.02 9.12
CA GLU A 26 -2.60 -32.32 8.52
C GLU A 26 -1.41 -33.00 9.22
N LYS A 27 -0.34 -32.25 9.48
CA LYS A 27 0.90 -32.77 10.08
C LYS A 27 0.97 -32.60 11.61
N ASN A 28 -0.03 -31.96 12.22
CA ASN A 28 -0.10 -31.65 13.65
C ASN A 28 1.18 -31.00 14.22
N CYS A 29 1.83 -30.12 13.45
CA CYS A 29 3.07 -29.44 13.83
C CYS A 29 2.82 -28.14 14.62
N SER A 30 3.87 -27.59 15.24
CA SER A 30 3.79 -26.30 15.95
C SER A 30 3.86 -25.13 14.98
N HIS A 31 3.17 -24.03 15.29
CA HIS A 31 3.28 -22.78 14.53
C HIS A 31 4.69 -22.17 14.55
N ALA A 32 5.53 -22.58 15.50
CA ALA A 32 6.93 -22.20 15.57
C ALA A 32 7.80 -22.84 14.46
N ASP A 33 7.33 -23.93 13.84
CA ASP A 33 8.06 -24.66 12.80
C ASP A 33 7.68 -24.23 11.38
N ILE A 34 6.75 -23.27 11.25
CA ILE A 34 6.20 -22.79 9.99
C ILE A 34 6.62 -21.36 9.74
N PHE A 35 7.18 -21.12 8.56
CA PHE A 35 7.69 -19.82 8.12
C PHE A 35 7.16 -19.49 6.72
N LEU A 36 6.90 -18.22 6.48
CA LEU A 36 6.52 -17.70 5.17
C LEU A 36 7.60 -16.77 4.65
N LEU A 37 7.92 -16.89 3.36
CA LEU A 37 8.86 -16.02 2.65
C LEU A 37 8.13 -15.38 1.47
N SER A 38 8.29 -14.06 1.35
CA SER A 38 7.71 -13.25 0.27
C SER A 38 8.52 -13.29 -1.04
N GLU A 39 9.77 -13.76 -0.98
CA GLU A 39 10.66 -13.89 -2.12
C GLU A 39 11.37 -15.25 -2.07
N GLN A 40 11.85 -15.73 -3.23
CA GLN A 40 12.65 -16.94 -3.26
C GLN A 40 13.96 -16.71 -2.49
N PRO A 41 14.34 -17.63 -1.60
CA PRO A 41 15.59 -17.50 -0.88
C PRO A 41 16.78 -17.69 -1.83
N ASP A 42 17.79 -16.83 -1.70
CA ASP A 42 19.04 -16.93 -2.48
C ASP A 42 19.78 -18.25 -2.22
N ASN A 43 19.62 -18.82 -1.01
CA ASN A 43 20.16 -20.11 -0.62
C ASN A 43 19.07 -20.96 0.06
N TYR A 44 18.90 -22.19 -0.42
CA TYR A 44 18.05 -23.19 0.24
C TYR A 44 18.81 -23.77 1.44
N GLU A 45 18.21 -23.66 2.63
CA GLU A 45 18.75 -24.29 3.84
C GLU A 45 18.53 -25.82 3.79
N LEU A 46 19.57 -26.60 4.10
CA LEU A 46 19.42 -28.04 4.31
C LEU A 46 18.44 -28.27 5.47
N PHE A 47 17.53 -29.26 5.34
CA PHE A 47 16.51 -29.66 6.32
C PHE A 47 15.17 -28.88 6.33
N ASN A 48 14.96 -27.98 5.37
CA ASN A 48 13.68 -27.29 5.19
C ASN A 48 12.87 -27.88 4.04
N GLU A 49 11.57 -28.07 4.27
CA GLU A 49 10.60 -28.43 3.22
C GLU A 49 10.01 -27.14 2.64
N PHE A 50 10.23 -26.91 1.35
CA PHE A 50 9.77 -25.73 0.64
C PHE A 50 8.46 -26.01 -0.11
N TYR A 51 7.47 -25.14 0.08
CA TYR A 51 6.18 -25.19 -0.60
C TYR A 51 5.96 -23.90 -1.38
N THR A 52 5.83 -24.01 -2.70
CA THR A 52 5.46 -22.87 -3.55
C THR A 52 3.96 -22.67 -3.52
N VAL A 53 3.51 -21.48 -3.13
CA VAL A 53 2.10 -21.13 -3.00
C VAL A 53 1.64 -20.33 -4.21
N ASN A 54 0.64 -20.85 -4.92
CA ASN A 54 -0.02 -20.14 -6.00
C ASN A 54 -1.12 -19.22 -5.43
N PRO A 55 -1.15 -17.91 -5.78
CA PRO A 55 -2.17 -17.00 -5.30
C PRO A 55 -3.58 -17.49 -5.65
N SER A 56 -4.46 -17.54 -4.65
CA SER A 56 -5.85 -17.92 -4.85
C SER A 56 -6.78 -16.89 -4.18
N PRO A 57 -7.68 -16.23 -4.95
CA PRO A 57 -8.61 -15.27 -4.39
C PRO A 57 -9.59 -15.93 -3.41
N ILE A 58 -10.00 -17.17 -3.68
CA ILE A 58 -10.94 -17.92 -2.84
C ILE A 58 -10.33 -18.21 -1.45
N LYS A 59 -9.07 -18.66 -1.39
CA LYS A 59 -8.38 -18.91 -0.13
C LYS A 59 -8.14 -17.60 0.64
N THR A 60 -7.76 -16.56 -0.08
CA THR A 60 -7.56 -15.21 0.48
C THR A 60 -8.83 -14.68 1.15
N GLU A 61 -9.99 -14.80 0.49
CA GLU A 61 -11.27 -14.34 1.04
C GLU A 61 -11.69 -15.12 2.30
N LYS A 62 -11.40 -16.43 2.37
CA LYS A 62 -11.64 -17.24 3.58
C LYS A 62 -10.81 -16.75 4.77
N VAL A 63 -9.55 -16.38 4.55
CA VAL A 63 -8.68 -15.82 5.59
C VAL A 63 -9.19 -14.43 5.99
N ALA A 64 -9.45 -13.56 5.01
CA ALA A 64 -9.93 -12.20 5.25
C ALA A 64 -11.26 -12.19 6.04
N SER A 65 -12.24 -13.00 5.66
CA SER A 65 -13.51 -13.13 6.37
C SER A 65 -13.34 -13.66 7.80
N THR A 66 -12.40 -14.59 8.02
CA THR A 66 -12.09 -15.11 9.35
C THR A 66 -11.47 -14.04 10.25
N LEU A 67 -10.52 -13.27 9.71
CA LEU A 67 -9.86 -12.17 10.43
C LEU A 67 -10.87 -11.07 10.78
N ARG A 68 -11.69 -10.64 9.82
CA ARG A 68 -12.74 -9.63 10.05
C ARG A 68 -13.74 -10.06 11.12
N ARG A 69 -14.19 -11.33 11.08
CA ARG A 69 -15.17 -11.86 12.04
C ARG A 69 -14.60 -12.01 13.46
N LYS A 70 -13.35 -12.46 13.60
CA LYS A 70 -12.76 -12.77 14.92
C LYS A 70 -11.99 -11.60 15.55
N LEU A 71 -11.35 -10.78 14.73
CA LEU A 71 -10.41 -9.74 15.17
C LEU A 71 -10.84 -8.32 14.75
N GLY A 72 -11.90 -8.18 13.96
CA GLY A 72 -12.45 -6.89 13.54
C GLY A 72 -11.80 -6.32 12.28
N GLN A 73 -12.42 -5.26 11.73
CA GLN A 73 -12.00 -4.61 10.49
C GLN A 73 -10.67 -3.85 10.68
N ASP A 74 -10.52 -3.10 11.77
CA ASP A 74 -9.30 -2.32 12.06
C ASP A 74 -8.03 -3.20 12.10
N PHE A 75 -8.15 -4.44 12.60
CA PHE A 75 -7.04 -5.39 12.59
C PHE A 75 -6.67 -5.81 11.17
N TYR A 76 -7.68 -6.15 10.36
CA TYR A 76 -7.49 -6.54 8.98
C TYR A 76 -6.84 -5.42 8.15
N ASP A 77 -7.29 -4.18 8.34
CA ASP A 77 -6.78 -3.02 7.59
C ASP A 77 -5.32 -2.73 7.94
N LYS A 78 -4.92 -2.92 9.20
CA LYS A 78 -3.51 -2.83 9.62
C LYS A 78 -2.65 -3.92 8.99
N ILE A 79 -3.12 -5.17 8.96
CA ILE A 79 -2.42 -6.27 8.30
C ILE A 79 -2.30 -6.02 6.80
N LEU A 80 -3.36 -5.59 6.14
CA LEU A 80 -3.34 -5.26 4.71
C LEU A 80 -2.36 -4.14 4.42
N SER A 81 -2.37 -3.07 5.22
CA SER A 81 -1.42 -1.95 5.11
C SER A 81 0.03 -2.41 5.30
N ALA A 82 0.28 -3.38 6.19
CA ALA A 82 1.60 -3.97 6.37
C ALA A 82 2.04 -4.81 5.17
N ILE A 83 1.12 -5.56 4.55
CA ILE A 83 1.42 -6.34 3.34
C ILE A 83 1.77 -5.43 2.16
N LEU A 84 1.05 -4.31 2.01
CA LEU A 84 1.24 -3.31 0.95
C LEU A 84 2.55 -2.50 1.08
N ALA A 85 3.25 -2.60 2.22
CA ALA A 85 4.55 -1.97 2.38
C ALA A 85 5.59 -2.62 1.46
N VAL A 86 6.36 -1.79 0.76
CA VAL A 86 7.46 -2.23 -0.11
C VAL A 86 8.76 -2.10 0.68
N GLU A 87 9.40 -3.24 0.92
CA GLU A 87 10.63 -3.31 1.72
C GLU A 87 11.86 -3.05 0.83
N LEU A 88 12.30 -1.80 0.72
CA LEU A 88 13.51 -1.42 -0.06
C LEU A 88 14.85 -1.74 0.66
N SER A 89 14.83 -2.32 1.86
CA SER A 89 16.04 -2.46 2.70
C SER A 89 16.68 -3.83 2.60
N SER A 90 17.91 -3.87 2.08
CA SER A 90 18.82 -5.04 2.03
C SER A 90 19.26 -5.58 3.41
N LYS A 91 18.77 -5.03 4.52
CA LYS A 91 18.96 -5.58 5.87
C LYS A 91 17.69 -6.27 6.34
N LYS A 92 17.37 -7.42 5.72
CA LYS A 92 16.25 -8.28 6.13
C LYS A 92 16.55 -8.90 7.49
N LYS A 93 16.07 -8.27 8.57
CA LYS A 93 16.08 -8.90 9.91
C LYS A 93 14.98 -9.96 10.04
N MET A 94 13.89 -9.82 9.26
CA MET A 94 12.74 -10.72 9.22
C MET A 94 11.86 -10.43 8.00
N ASP A 95 11.38 -11.48 7.33
CA ASP A 95 10.46 -11.38 6.19
C ASP A 95 9.06 -10.94 6.64
N LYS A 96 8.41 -10.08 5.84
CA LYS A 96 7.07 -9.55 6.14
C LYS A 96 5.97 -10.61 6.14
N ALA A 97 6.03 -11.61 5.27
CA ALA A 97 5.05 -12.68 5.22
C ALA A 97 5.09 -13.51 6.51
N ASN A 98 6.29 -13.79 7.01
CA ASN A 98 6.46 -14.44 8.31
C ASN A 98 5.94 -13.59 9.47
N ALA A 99 6.25 -12.29 9.48
CA ALA A 99 5.78 -11.37 10.52
C ALA A 99 4.25 -11.31 10.57
N VAL A 100 3.58 -11.26 9.40
CA VAL A 100 2.13 -11.29 9.28
C VAL A 100 1.56 -12.62 9.79
N TYR A 101 2.11 -13.76 9.37
CA TYR A 101 1.65 -15.08 9.82
C TYR A 101 1.74 -15.23 11.34
N GLN A 102 2.91 -14.96 11.92
CA GLN A 102 3.13 -15.11 13.36
C GLN A 102 2.27 -14.14 14.17
N THR A 103 2.00 -12.94 13.64
CA THR A 103 1.07 -11.98 14.25
C THR A 103 -0.36 -12.50 14.24
N ILE A 104 -0.83 -13.07 13.11
CA ILE A 104 -2.17 -13.67 13.01
C ILE A 104 -2.31 -14.86 13.97
N VAL A 105 -1.30 -15.73 14.04
CA VAL A 105 -1.27 -16.86 14.97
C VAL A 105 -1.37 -16.35 16.42
N THR A 106 -0.54 -15.38 16.80
CA THR A 106 -0.55 -14.80 18.15
C THR A 106 -1.89 -14.15 18.47
N ALA A 107 -2.49 -13.44 17.50
CA ALA A 107 -3.78 -12.78 17.67
C ALA A 107 -4.93 -13.76 17.91
N LEU A 108 -4.88 -14.95 17.29
CA LEU A 108 -5.96 -15.95 17.42
C LEU A 108 -5.81 -16.88 18.62
N HIS A 109 -4.59 -17.05 19.13
CA HIS A 109 -4.37 -17.80 20.37
C HIS A 109 -4.53 -16.92 21.62
N SER A 110 -4.38 -15.59 21.48
CA SER A 110 -4.50 -14.67 22.61
C SER A 110 -5.97 -14.40 22.96
N PRO A 111 -6.34 -14.41 24.26
CA PRO A 111 -7.69 -14.02 24.69
C PRO A 111 -7.98 -12.53 24.45
N HIS A 112 -6.95 -11.71 24.21
CA HIS A 112 -7.07 -10.27 23.94
C HIS A 112 -7.33 -9.93 22.47
N GLY A 113 -7.34 -10.93 21.58
CA GLY A 113 -7.70 -10.78 20.16
C GLY A 113 -6.93 -9.65 19.47
N ALA A 114 -7.67 -8.65 18.97
CA ALA A 114 -7.14 -7.52 18.20
C ALA A 114 -6.14 -6.62 18.96
N LYS A 115 -6.22 -6.57 20.30
CA LYS A 115 -5.33 -5.75 21.14
C LYS A 115 -3.89 -6.22 21.12
N VAL A 116 -3.63 -7.42 20.58
CA VAL A 116 -2.29 -7.96 20.37
C VAL A 116 -1.41 -7.00 19.55
N LEU A 117 -1.99 -6.18 18.68
CA LEU A 117 -1.24 -5.16 17.92
C LEU A 117 -0.59 -4.07 18.80
N GLU A 118 -1.01 -3.92 20.06
CA GLU A 118 -0.40 -2.98 21.01
C GLU A 118 0.83 -3.58 21.72
N HIS A 119 1.04 -4.90 21.61
CA HIS A 119 2.15 -5.60 22.25
C HIS A 119 3.45 -5.49 21.42
N LEU A 120 3.98 -4.27 21.33
CA LEU A 120 5.19 -3.93 20.57
C LEU A 120 6.47 -4.59 21.09
N GLY A 121 6.43 -5.28 22.24
CA GLY A 121 7.54 -6.08 22.74
C GLY A 121 7.82 -7.35 21.92
N ASN A 122 6.84 -7.84 21.17
CA ASN A 122 7.02 -8.98 20.28
C ASN A 122 7.61 -8.50 18.93
N PRO A 123 8.75 -9.06 18.46
CA PRO A 123 9.40 -8.62 17.23
C PRO A 123 8.52 -8.77 15.97
N TYR A 124 7.68 -9.81 15.89
CA TYR A 124 6.77 -10.04 14.76
C TYR A 124 5.72 -8.93 14.67
N ILE A 125 5.13 -8.58 15.81
CA ILE A 125 4.08 -7.56 15.91
C ILE A 125 4.68 -6.17 15.67
N TYR A 126 5.85 -5.90 16.26
CA TYR A 126 6.58 -4.65 16.02
C TYR A 126 6.87 -4.47 14.53
N ARG A 127 7.29 -5.53 13.82
CA ARG A 127 7.54 -5.46 12.38
C ARG A 127 6.28 -5.12 11.58
N VAL A 128 5.16 -5.78 11.87
CA VAL A 128 3.87 -5.47 11.23
C VAL A 128 3.45 -4.02 11.49
N PHE A 129 3.66 -3.54 12.72
CA PHE A 129 3.36 -2.15 13.09
C PHE A 129 4.21 -1.15 12.29
N GLU A 130 5.52 -1.38 12.17
CA GLU A 130 6.41 -0.54 11.37
C GLU A 130 5.97 -0.47 9.90
N LEU A 131 5.68 -1.63 9.30
CA LEU A 131 5.26 -1.73 7.89
C LEU A 131 3.92 -1.02 7.66
N SER A 132 2.94 -1.30 8.51
CA SER A 132 1.61 -0.66 8.45
C SER A 132 1.73 0.86 8.59
N ARG A 133 2.53 1.35 9.55
CA ARG A 133 2.76 2.78 9.75
C ARG A 133 3.45 3.43 8.57
N ALA A 134 4.41 2.75 7.94
CA ALA A 134 5.12 3.26 6.77
C ALA A 134 4.15 3.47 5.58
N THR A 135 3.30 2.49 5.28
CA THR A 135 2.27 2.61 4.23
C THR A 135 1.24 3.69 4.58
N ALA A 136 0.76 3.73 5.82
CA ALA A 136 -0.23 4.73 6.25
C ALA A 136 0.32 6.17 6.22
N SER A 137 1.59 6.37 6.63
CA SER A 137 2.24 7.67 6.55
C SER A 137 2.43 8.12 5.11
N GLU A 138 2.76 7.19 4.21
CA GLU A 138 2.87 7.48 2.77
C GLU A 138 1.52 7.93 2.20
N ALA A 139 0.47 7.16 2.46
CA ALA A 139 -0.88 7.49 2.03
C ALA A 139 -1.35 8.83 2.62
N HIS A 140 -1.03 9.13 3.88
CA HIS A 140 -1.39 10.40 4.50
C HIS A 140 -0.75 11.61 3.79
N HIS A 141 0.52 11.54 3.41
CA HIS A 141 1.16 12.59 2.62
C HIS A 141 0.48 12.77 1.26
N LEU A 142 0.23 11.66 0.55
CA LEU A 142 -0.37 11.69 -0.77
C LEU A 142 -1.82 12.19 -0.75
N LYS A 143 -2.58 11.96 0.32
CA LYS A 143 -3.91 12.60 0.48
C LYS A 143 -3.85 14.13 0.44
N GLY A 144 -2.76 14.73 0.90
CA GLY A 144 -2.57 16.19 0.88
C GLY A 144 -1.85 16.72 -0.37
N PHE A 145 -0.94 15.95 -0.94
CA PHE A 145 -0.06 16.41 -2.03
C PHE A 145 -0.53 16.00 -3.42
N LEU A 146 -1.41 15.01 -3.53
CA LEU A 146 -1.96 14.60 -4.83
C LEU A 146 -2.66 15.80 -5.49
N ARG A 147 -2.34 16.03 -6.77
CA ARG A 147 -2.96 17.03 -7.63
C ARG A 147 -3.65 16.32 -8.79
N PHE A 148 -4.89 16.68 -9.05
CA PHE A 148 -5.58 16.25 -10.26
C PHE A 148 -5.39 17.28 -11.35
N SER A 149 -5.24 16.79 -12.58
CA SER A 149 -5.26 17.58 -13.80
C SER A 149 -6.33 17.02 -14.72
N GLU A 150 -7.11 17.89 -15.35
CA GLU A 150 -8.15 17.50 -16.28
C GLU A 150 -7.54 17.11 -17.64
N LEU A 151 -7.78 15.88 -18.08
CA LEU A 151 -7.44 15.43 -19.43
C LEU A 151 -8.45 15.96 -20.46
N LYS A 152 -8.11 16.00 -21.75
CA LYS A 152 -9.03 16.44 -22.84
C LYS A 152 -10.37 15.71 -22.88
N ASN A 153 -10.42 14.48 -22.37
CA ASN A 153 -11.64 13.67 -22.29
C ASN A 153 -12.48 13.93 -21.02
N GLY A 154 -12.10 14.92 -20.20
CA GLY A 154 -12.81 15.31 -18.97
C GLY A 154 -12.54 14.40 -17.77
N ILE A 155 -11.56 13.48 -17.85
CA ILE A 155 -11.17 12.64 -16.73
C ILE A 155 -10.14 13.39 -15.87
N LEU A 156 -10.34 13.38 -14.55
CA LEU A 156 -9.36 13.88 -13.59
C LEU A 156 -8.21 12.89 -13.43
N PHE A 157 -7.03 13.26 -13.89
CA PHE A 157 -5.84 12.41 -13.84
C PHE A 157 -4.86 12.88 -12.77
N SER A 158 -4.26 11.93 -12.06
CA SER A 158 -3.14 12.20 -11.17
C SER A 158 -2.06 11.14 -11.28
N ARG A 159 -0.81 11.58 -11.27
CA ARG A 159 0.37 10.72 -11.30
C ARG A 159 1.11 10.81 -9.98
N ILE A 160 1.44 9.67 -9.41
CA ILE A 160 2.11 9.58 -8.10
C ILE A 160 3.31 8.64 -8.15
N HIS A 161 4.32 8.94 -7.35
CA HIS A 161 5.52 8.11 -7.16
C HIS A 161 5.69 7.66 -5.69
N PRO A 162 4.75 6.88 -5.14
CA PRO A 162 4.81 6.44 -3.75
C PRO A 162 5.92 5.40 -3.54
N LYS A 163 6.51 5.38 -2.35
CA LYS A 163 7.47 4.32 -1.95
C LYS A 163 6.81 3.00 -1.60
N ASN A 164 5.63 3.06 -0.99
CA ASN A 164 4.83 1.91 -0.60
C ASN A 164 3.59 1.84 -1.49
N ASN A 165 2.95 0.68 -1.61
CA ASN A 165 1.71 0.57 -2.37
C ASN A 165 0.54 1.23 -1.60
N ALA A 166 0.44 2.55 -1.72
CA ALA A 166 -0.56 3.39 -1.05
C ALA A 166 -1.83 3.57 -1.91
N LEU A 167 -1.81 3.12 -3.16
CA LEU A 167 -2.87 3.36 -4.14
C LEU A 167 -4.26 2.89 -3.67
N PRO A 168 -4.44 1.70 -3.04
CA PRO A 168 -5.76 1.29 -2.54
C PRO A 168 -6.34 2.26 -1.50
N ILE A 169 -5.48 2.78 -0.60
CA ILE A 169 -5.88 3.70 0.47
C ILE A 169 -6.25 5.08 -0.12
N LEU A 170 -5.54 5.50 -1.16
CA LEU A 170 -5.82 6.75 -1.87
C LEU A 170 -7.12 6.64 -2.68
N ALA A 171 -7.30 5.54 -3.41
CA ALA A 171 -8.49 5.29 -4.21
C ALA A 171 -9.76 5.36 -3.33
N GLU A 172 -9.78 4.66 -2.20
CA GLU A 172 -10.90 4.71 -1.26
C GLU A 172 -11.16 6.13 -0.73
N HIS A 173 -10.11 6.88 -0.41
CA HIS A 173 -10.24 8.26 0.07
C HIS A 173 -10.86 9.19 -0.99
N PHE A 174 -10.37 9.13 -2.22
CA PHE A 174 -10.83 10.01 -3.30
C PHE A 174 -12.18 9.59 -3.88
N THR A 175 -12.53 8.30 -3.88
CA THR A 175 -13.88 7.83 -4.19
C THR A 175 -14.92 8.43 -3.24
N ASN A 176 -14.62 8.47 -1.93
CA ASN A 176 -15.51 9.09 -0.96
C ASN A 176 -15.60 10.62 -1.09
N ARG A 177 -14.53 11.27 -1.56
CA ARG A 177 -14.46 12.75 -1.65
C ARG A 177 -15.00 13.29 -2.98
N PHE A 178 -14.84 12.55 -4.07
CA PHE A 178 -15.26 12.92 -5.42
C PHE A 178 -16.15 11.82 -6.05
N PRO A 179 -17.30 11.48 -5.43
CA PRO A 179 -18.12 10.34 -5.86
C PRO A 179 -18.75 10.53 -7.24
N GLN A 180 -18.86 11.77 -7.74
CA GLN A 180 -19.48 12.08 -9.04
C GLN A 180 -18.46 12.39 -10.14
N GLU A 181 -17.17 12.37 -9.84
CA GLU A 181 -16.13 12.65 -10.82
C GLU A 181 -15.58 11.36 -11.43
N ASN A 182 -15.19 11.42 -12.71
CA ASN A 182 -14.38 10.35 -13.29
C ASN A 182 -12.91 10.67 -13.02
N PHE A 183 -12.20 9.79 -12.32
CA PHE A 183 -10.79 10.01 -12.03
C PHE A 183 -9.94 8.78 -12.21
N LEU A 184 -8.66 9.03 -12.48
CA LEU A 184 -7.60 8.05 -12.66
C LEU A 184 -6.40 8.47 -11.80
N ILE A 185 -6.02 7.65 -10.84
CA ILE A 185 -4.76 7.81 -10.10
C ILE A 185 -3.80 6.74 -10.59
N TYR A 186 -2.70 7.15 -11.21
CA TYR A 186 -1.67 6.26 -11.72
C TYR A 186 -0.44 6.28 -10.81
N ASP A 187 -0.11 5.12 -10.28
CA ASP A 187 1.11 4.83 -9.52
C ASP A 187 2.18 4.34 -10.50
N GLU A 188 3.08 5.24 -10.88
CA GLU A 188 4.13 4.97 -11.89
C GLU A 188 5.25 4.09 -11.34
N ASN A 189 5.43 4.02 -10.01
CA ASN A 189 6.47 3.17 -9.40
C ASN A 189 6.07 1.70 -9.40
N HIS A 190 4.77 1.41 -9.29
CA HIS A 190 4.26 0.04 -9.18
C HIS A 190 3.46 -0.41 -10.42
N ASP A 191 3.35 0.45 -11.45
CA ASP A 191 2.52 0.23 -12.64
C ASP A 191 1.08 -0.19 -12.31
N LEU A 192 0.48 0.52 -11.35
CA LEU A 192 -0.92 0.29 -10.94
C LEU A 192 -1.75 1.53 -11.15
N ALA A 193 -3.01 1.35 -11.52
CA ALA A 193 -3.97 2.44 -11.67
C ALA A 193 -5.24 2.20 -10.86
N ALA A 194 -5.70 3.25 -10.19
CA ALA A 194 -7.03 3.29 -9.60
C ALA A 194 -7.97 4.07 -10.51
N LEU A 195 -8.95 3.37 -11.07
CA LEU A 195 -9.98 3.92 -11.94
C LEU A 195 -11.26 4.11 -11.14
N HIS A 196 -11.83 5.31 -11.20
CA HIS A 196 -13.12 5.60 -10.61
C HIS A 196 -14.05 6.18 -11.67
N ARG A 197 -15.22 5.55 -11.80
CA ARG A 197 -16.33 6.06 -12.61
C ARG A 197 -17.31 6.78 -11.68
N ALA A 198 -17.82 7.92 -12.13
CA ALA A 198 -18.87 8.66 -11.45
C ALA A 198 -20.01 7.74 -10.97
N GLY A 199 -20.36 7.83 -9.69
CA GLY A 199 -21.40 7.05 -9.03
C GLY A 199 -21.07 5.58 -8.78
N SER A 200 -19.82 5.16 -8.98
CA SER A 200 -19.37 3.76 -8.82
C SER A 200 -18.24 3.64 -7.80
N ASN A 201 -17.93 2.41 -7.38
CA ASN A 201 -16.70 2.14 -6.63
C ASN A 201 -15.47 2.20 -7.56
N TYR A 202 -14.29 2.35 -6.97
CA TYR A 202 -13.03 2.28 -7.72
C TYR A 202 -12.67 0.83 -8.10
N ILE A 203 -11.86 0.70 -9.16
CA ILE A 203 -11.26 -0.54 -9.63
C ILE A 203 -9.75 -0.34 -9.68
N LEU A 204 -8.99 -1.33 -9.20
CA LEU A 204 -7.54 -1.37 -9.39
C LEU A 204 -7.22 -2.19 -10.64
N ALA A 205 -6.38 -1.65 -11.51
CA ALA A 205 -5.93 -2.32 -12.72
C ALA A 205 -4.42 -2.29 -12.82
N ASP A 206 -3.86 -3.32 -13.45
CA ASP A 206 -2.49 -3.32 -13.95
C ASP A 206 -2.38 -2.28 -15.07
N ALA A 207 -1.43 -1.37 -14.92
CA ALA A 207 -1.19 -0.25 -15.81
C ALA A 207 0.15 -0.38 -16.56
N SER A 208 0.79 -1.55 -16.54
CA SER A 208 2.05 -1.81 -17.26
C SER A 208 1.98 -1.51 -18.77
N GLY A 209 0.79 -1.63 -19.36
CA GLY A 209 0.52 -1.35 -20.77
C GLY A 209 -0.14 0.01 -21.03
N ILE A 210 -0.22 0.91 -20.04
CA ILE A 210 -0.92 2.19 -20.21
C ILE A 210 -0.16 3.08 -21.20
N ASN A 211 -0.89 3.67 -22.15
CA ASN A 211 -0.28 4.61 -23.06
C ASN A 211 -0.09 5.96 -22.34
N LYS A 212 1.16 6.24 -21.94
CA LYS A 212 1.55 7.45 -21.22
C LYS A 212 1.31 8.72 -22.03
N GLU A 213 1.30 8.66 -23.36
CA GLU A 213 1.08 9.83 -24.23
C GLU A 213 -0.34 10.38 -24.07
N LEU A 214 -1.34 9.49 -23.96
CA LEU A 214 -2.73 9.86 -23.72
C LEU A 214 -2.96 10.51 -22.35
N LEU A 215 -2.05 10.29 -21.39
CA LEU A 215 -2.10 10.86 -20.05
C LEU A 215 -1.46 12.26 -19.98
N LEU A 216 -0.81 12.71 -21.06
CA LEU A 216 -0.21 14.04 -21.17
C LEU A 216 -1.11 15.04 -21.89
N GLU A 217 -2.20 14.57 -22.51
CA GLU A 217 -3.15 15.43 -23.20
C GLU A 217 -4.11 16.12 -22.22
N LEU A 218 -3.64 17.25 -21.67
CA LEU A 218 -4.42 18.11 -20.78
C LEU A 218 -5.49 18.89 -21.54
N SER A 219 -6.59 19.19 -20.84
CA SER A 219 -7.67 20.09 -21.27
C SER A 219 -7.14 21.51 -21.47
N GLU A 220 -7.72 22.26 -22.41
CA GLU A 220 -7.37 23.68 -22.61
C GLU A 220 -7.61 24.52 -21.35
N ARG A 221 -8.61 24.12 -20.52
CA ARG A 221 -8.95 24.80 -19.27
C ARG A 221 -8.02 24.44 -18.11
N GLU A 222 -7.27 23.34 -18.22
CA GLU A 222 -6.38 22.90 -17.15
C GLU A 222 -5.24 23.91 -16.91
N GLU A 223 -4.73 24.54 -17.97
CA GLU A 223 -3.70 25.57 -17.85
C GLU A 223 -4.21 26.78 -17.03
N GLU A 224 -5.45 27.21 -17.29
CA GLU A 224 -6.10 28.27 -16.51
C GLU A 224 -6.25 27.88 -15.02
N PHE A 225 -6.64 26.63 -14.73
CA PHE A 225 -6.75 26.16 -13.35
C PHE A 225 -5.40 26.09 -12.63
N GLN A 226 -4.34 25.69 -13.32
CA GLN A 226 -3.00 25.68 -12.77
C GLN A 226 -2.52 27.10 -12.44
N ASP A 227 -2.75 28.06 -13.33
CA ASP A 227 -2.39 29.47 -13.09
C ASP A 227 -3.16 30.07 -11.89
N LEU A 228 -4.44 29.76 -11.74
CA LEU A 228 -5.24 30.17 -10.59
C LEU A 228 -4.69 29.57 -9.28
N TRP A 229 -4.31 28.30 -9.30
CA TRP A 229 -3.71 27.63 -8.15
C TRP A 229 -2.35 28.24 -7.78
N LEU A 230 -1.48 28.47 -8.75
CA LEU A 230 -0.16 29.08 -8.53
C LEU A 230 -0.29 30.50 -7.99
N THR A 231 -1.22 31.28 -8.55
CA THR A 231 -1.53 32.64 -8.04
C THR A 231 -2.00 32.60 -6.60
N PHE A 232 -2.91 31.68 -6.26
CA PHE A 232 -3.34 31.47 -4.88
C PHE A 232 -2.16 31.09 -3.97
N PHE A 233 -1.35 30.12 -4.38
CA PHE A 233 -0.20 29.62 -3.62
C PHE A 233 0.84 30.71 -3.34
N GLU A 234 1.17 31.53 -4.34
CA GLU A 234 2.10 32.66 -4.20
C GLU A 234 1.49 33.78 -3.34
N SER A 235 0.18 34.04 -3.44
CA SER A 235 -0.49 35.14 -2.71
C SER A 235 -0.58 34.92 -1.20
N ILE A 236 -0.74 33.67 -0.75
CA ILE A 236 -0.82 33.34 0.68
C ILE A 236 0.55 33.25 1.35
N ALA A 237 1.63 33.20 0.56
CA ALA A 237 2.98 33.03 1.06
C ALA A 237 3.51 34.32 1.69
N ILE A 238 3.76 34.29 3.00
CA ILE A 238 4.40 35.39 3.73
C ILE A 238 5.91 35.26 3.54
N LYS A 239 6.51 36.12 2.71
CA LYS A 239 7.93 36.05 2.31
C LYS A 239 8.88 36.01 3.50
N GLU A 240 8.58 36.78 4.55
CA GLU A 240 9.37 36.86 5.78
C GLU A 240 9.35 35.57 6.61
N ARG A 241 8.36 34.68 6.39
CA ARG A 241 8.23 33.38 7.08
C ARG A 241 8.77 32.22 6.24
N THR A 242 9.42 32.49 5.10
CA THR A 242 9.94 31.45 4.21
C THR A 242 11.04 30.66 4.89
N ASN A 243 10.84 29.35 5.04
CA ASN A 243 11.82 28.42 5.58
C ASN A 243 11.90 27.17 4.69
N LEU A 244 12.84 27.20 3.74
CA LEU A 244 13.02 26.12 2.76
C LEU A 244 13.39 24.77 3.41
N PRO A 245 14.26 24.71 4.44
CA PRO A 245 14.51 23.45 5.17
C PRO A 245 13.25 22.83 5.78
N LEU A 246 12.42 23.64 6.46
CA LEU A 246 11.18 23.16 7.08
C LEU A 246 10.15 22.76 6.02
N GLN A 247 10.06 23.51 4.92
CA GLN A 247 9.21 23.15 3.79
C GLN A 247 9.60 21.80 3.21
N ALA A 248 10.90 21.54 2.99
CA ALA A 248 11.39 20.26 2.51
C ALA A 248 11.19 19.09 3.51
N GLN A 249 11.06 19.40 4.81
CA GLN A 249 10.69 18.41 5.82
C GLN A 249 9.19 18.08 5.78
N ASN A 250 8.33 19.09 5.58
CA ASN A 250 6.88 18.93 5.52
C ASN A 250 6.41 18.30 4.21
N ILE A 251 6.99 18.71 3.08
CA ILE A 251 6.79 18.07 1.78
C ILE A 251 8.15 17.53 1.29
N PRO A 252 8.44 16.24 1.51
CA PRO A 252 9.68 15.64 1.05
C PRO A 252 9.88 15.83 -0.46
N LYS A 253 11.10 16.23 -0.87
CA LYS A 253 11.45 16.60 -2.26
C LYS A 253 11.01 15.61 -3.35
N ARG A 254 10.92 14.32 -3.01
CA ARG A 254 10.44 13.28 -3.94
C ARG A 254 9.02 13.52 -4.45
N PHE A 255 8.17 14.21 -3.69
CA PHE A 255 6.79 14.54 -4.11
C PHE A 255 6.72 15.81 -4.96
N TRP A 256 7.79 16.60 -5.03
CA TRP A 256 7.76 17.90 -5.70
C TRP A 256 7.55 17.77 -7.20
N ASN A 257 8.03 16.67 -7.80
CA ASN A 257 7.83 16.36 -9.22
C ASN A 257 6.36 16.10 -9.57
N ASP A 258 5.54 15.71 -8.58
CA ASP A 258 4.11 15.39 -8.75
C ASP A 258 3.22 16.62 -8.50
N THR A 259 3.77 17.71 -7.98
CA THR A 259 3.05 18.96 -7.69
C THR A 259 3.39 20.05 -8.68
N VAL A 260 2.45 20.91 -9.03
CA VAL A 260 2.69 22.01 -9.99
C VAL A 260 3.46 23.17 -9.34
N GLU A 261 3.23 23.43 -8.06
CA GLU A 261 3.82 24.58 -7.33
C GLU A 261 5.31 24.44 -7.01
N PHE A 262 5.85 23.22 -7.01
CA PHE A 262 7.26 22.94 -6.71
C PHE A 262 8.06 22.48 -7.94
N LYS A 263 7.43 22.40 -9.12
CA LYS A 263 8.15 22.16 -10.36
C LYS A 263 9.04 23.36 -10.68
N PRO A 264 10.28 23.15 -11.13
CA PRO A 264 11.09 24.26 -11.63
C PRO A 264 10.35 24.88 -12.82
N LYS A 265 10.08 26.19 -12.76
CA LYS A 265 9.58 26.97 -13.90
C LYS A 265 10.62 26.85 -15.02
N GLN A 266 10.20 26.34 -16.18
CA GLN A 266 11.05 26.30 -17.39
C GLN A 266 11.30 27.70 -17.93
#